data_AF-A0A972UJ08-F1
#
_entry.id   AF-A0A972UJ08-F1
#
_cell.length_a   1.000
_cell.length_b   1.000
_cell.length_c   1.000
_cell.angle_alpha   90.00
_cell.angle_beta   90.00
_cell.angle_gamma   90.00
#
_symmetry.space_group_name_H-M   'P 1'
#
loop_
_entity.id
_entity.type
_entity.pdbx_description
1 polymer ?
#
loop_
_entity_poly.entity_id
_entity_poly.type
_entity_poly.pdbx_seq_one_letter_code
_entity_poly.pdbx_strand_id
1 'polypeptide(L)'
;MKFGDTPLDEAAGAILAHSLRFGNGSFRKGRVLSADDITTLRAAGLETVIAIRLDPDELGENDAAARIATACQGMNVLARAPFTGRANLIAAADGVLRLAPDAINRINRIDESITLSTLPPFSVVRAGQMVATVKIITFGIPASRADQCASLARDAAGMISVAAYRPRSIGLIQTTLPGSKESLLDKG
;
A
#
# COMPACT_ATOMS: atom_id res chain seq x y z
N MET A 1 3.78 7.20 -20.01
CA MET A 1 3.37 5.85 -20.47
C MET A 1 2.56 5.88 -21.76
N LYS A 2 2.58 4.79 -22.53
CA LYS A 2 1.72 4.56 -23.70
C LYS A 2 0.76 3.41 -23.43
N PHE A 3 -0.56 3.67 -23.51
CA PHE A 3 -1.62 2.67 -23.40
C PHE A 3 -2.25 2.44 -24.76
N GLY A 4 -2.43 1.18 -25.14
CA GLY A 4 -3.21 0.84 -26.33
C GLY A 4 -2.82 -0.49 -26.96
N ASP A 5 -3.26 -0.65 -28.20
CA ASP A 5 -2.92 -1.78 -29.04
C ASP A 5 -1.40 -1.79 -29.32
N THR A 6 -0.74 -2.89 -28.97
CA THR A 6 0.70 -3.05 -29.04
C THR A 6 1.03 -4.31 -29.83
N PRO A 7 1.71 -4.20 -30.98
CA PRO A 7 2.19 -5.35 -31.73
C PRO A 7 3.07 -6.26 -30.86
N LEU A 8 2.94 -7.58 -31.01
CA LEU A 8 3.72 -8.54 -30.23
C LEU A 8 5.24 -8.33 -30.35
N ASP A 9 5.70 -7.86 -31.50
CA ASP A 9 7.12 -7.54 -31.76
C ASP A 9 7.64 -6.39 -30.90
N GLU A 10 6.75 -5.53 -30.38
CA GLU A 10 7.05 -4.41 -29.51
C GLU A 10 6.54 -4.59 -28.07
N ALA A 11 5.93 -5.74 -27.76
CA ALA A 11 5.22 -5.96 -26.50
C ALA A 11 6.09 -6.55 -25.38
N ALA A 12 7.33 -6.95 -25.67
CA ALA A 12 8.26 -7.42 -24.64
C ALA A 12 8.55 -6.28 -23.63
N GLY A 13 8.38 -6.58 -22.34
CA GLY A 13 8.46 -5.59 -21.25
C GLY A 13 7.20 -4.74 -21.06
N ALA A 14 6.20 -4.84 -21.94
CA ALA A 14 4.92 -4.17 -21.77
C ALA A 14 4.06 -4.87 -20.70
N ILE A 15 3.19 -4.11 -20.05
CA ILE A 15 2.30 -4.57 -19.00
C ILE A 15 0.92 -4.83 -19.59
N LEU A 16 0.36 -6.03 -19.45
CA LEU A 16 -1.00 -6.31 -19.92
C LEU A 16 -2.03 -5.45 -19.18
N ALA A 17 -2.83 -4.69 -19.93
CA ALA A 17 -3.88 -3.86 -19.36
C ALA A 17 -5.05 -4.68 -18.79
N HIS A 18 -5.33 -5.82 -19.42
CA HIS A 18 -6.44 -6.71 -19.08
C HIS A 18 -5.97 -8.16 -19.00
N SER A 19 -6.74 -9.01 -18.32
CA SER A 19 -6.50 -10.45 -18.39
C SER A 19 -6.76 -10.92 -19.81
N LEU A 20 -5.82 -11.69 -20.36
CA LEU A 20 -5.83 -12.14 -21.74
C LEU A 20 -6.00 -13.66 -21.76
N ARG A 21 -7.05 -14.15 -22.41
CA ARG A 21 -7.24 -15.58 -22.69
C ARG A 21 -6.79 -15.86 -24.12
N PHE A 22 -6.07 -16.96 -24.32
CA PHE A 22 -5.54 -17.35 -25.63
C PHE A 22 -5.39 -18.87 -25.68
N GLY A 23 -5.87 -19.52 -26.74
CA GLY A 23 -5.95 -20.98 -26.80
C GLY A 23 -6.55 -21.58 -25.52
N ASN A 24 -5.81 -22.47 -24.87
CA ASN A 24 -6.17 -23.07 -23.57
C ASN A 24 -5.49 -22.39 -22.35
N GLY A 25 -4.82 -21.25 -22.56
CA GLY A 25 -4.06 -20.50 -21.56
C GLY A 25 -4.71 -19.17 -21.17
N SER A 26 -4.19 -18.58 -20.10
CA SER A 26 -4.55 -17.20 -19.74
C SER A 26 -3.42 -16.48 -19.01
N PHE A 27 -3.30 -15.19 -19.27
CA PHE A 27 -2.46 -14.26 -18.52
C PHE A 27 -3.33 -13.30 -17.70
N ARG A 28 -2.85 -12.96 -16.50
CA ARG A 28 -3.52 -12.00 -15.61
C ARG A 28 -3.17 -10.57 -16.02
N LYS A 29 -4.11 -9.64 -15.82
CA LYS A 29 -3.82 -8.20 -15.90
C LYS A 29 -2.62 -7.81 -15.01
N GLY A 30 -1.85 -6.81 -15.43
CA GLY A 30 -0.66 -6.33 -14.72
C GLY A 30 0.59 -7.20 -14.90
N ARG A 31 0.52 -8.28 -15.69
CA ARG A 31 1.71 -9.07 -16.04
C ARG A 31 2.62 -8.27 -16.97
N VAL A 32 3.90 -8.18 -16.62
CA VAL A 32 4.97 -7.74 -17.53
C VAL A 32 5.30 -8.89 -18.48
N LEU A 33 5.18 -8.65 -19.79
CA LEU A 33 5.37 -9.69 -20.81
C LEU A 33 6.85 -9.99 -21.02
N SER A 34 7.24 -11.25 -20.84
CA SER A 34 8.59 -11.74 -21.19
C SER A 34 8.69 -12.10 -22.68
N ALA A 35 9.90 -12.35 -23.18
CA ALA A 35 10.08 -12.86 -24.55
C ALA A 35 9.39 -14.24 -24.77
N ASP A 36 9.36 -15.09 -23.74
CA ASP A 36 8.67 -16.38 -23.77
C ASP A 36 7.15 -16.19 -23.83
N ASP A 37 6.62 -15.17 -23.14
CA ASP A 37 5.21 -14.81 -23.21
C ASP A 37 4.84 -14.36 -24.62
N ILE A 38 5.66 -13.53 -25.27
CA ILE A 38 5.45 -13.09 -26.65
C ILE A 38 5.42 -14.30 -27.60
N THR A 39 6.36 -15.23 -27.44
CA THR A 39 6.41 -16.46 -28.24
C THR A 39 5.15 -17.31 -28.05
N THR A 40 4.70 -17.44 -26.80
CA THR A 40 3.47 -18.18 -26.44
C THR A 40 2.23 -17.55 -27.07
N LEU A 41 2.11 -16.22 -27.00
CA LEU A 41 0.98 -15.49 -27.59
C LEU A 41 0.97 -15.60 -29.12
N ARG A 42 2.15 -15.52 -29.76
CA ARG A 42 2.29 -15.68 -31.20
C ARG A 42 1.91 -17.09 -31.65
N ALA A 43 2.34 -18.12 -30.91
CA ALA A 43 1.95 -19.51 -31.17
C ALA A 43 0.44 -19.75 -31.01
N ALA A 44 -0.23 -18.96 -30.16
CA ALA A 44 -1.68 -18.96 -30.00
C ALA A 44 -2.43 -18.15 -31.08
N GLY A 45 -1.71 -17.58 -32.06
CA GLY A 45 -2.28 -16.86 -33.20
C GLY A 45 -2.60 -15.39 -32.93
N LEU A 46 -2.08 -14.79 -31.86
CA LEU A 46 -2.22 -13.36 -31.61
C LEU A 46 -1.14 -12.59 -32.35
N GLU A 47 -1.49 -11.39 -32.83
CA GLU A 47 -0.55 -10.45 -33.46
C GLU A 47 -0.32 -9.21 -32.59
N THR A 48 -1.31 -8.85 -31.77
CA THR A 48 -1.25 -7.68 -30.90
C THR A 48 -1.89 -7.94 -29.53
N VAL A 49 -1.60 -7.05 -28.58
CA VAL A 49 -2.16 -7.05 -27.22
C VAL A 49 -2.47 -5.64 -26.76
N ILE A 50 -3.49 -5.47 -25.91
CA ILE A 50 -3.72 -4.21 -25.20
C ILE A 50 -2.79 -4.15 -24.00
N ALA A 51 -1.78 -3.28 -24.09
CA ALA A 51 -0.72 -3.18 -23.08
C ALA A 51 -0.34 -1.74 -22.75
N ILE A 52 0.39 -1.60 -21.64
CA ILE A 52 1.01 -0.35 -21.19
C ILE A 52 2.52 -0.50 -21.35
N ARG A 53 3.15 0.48 -22.01
CA ARG A 53 4.60 0.67 -21.98
C ARG A 53 4.92 1.88 -21.11
N LEU A 54 5.69 1.64 -20.06
CA LEU A 54 6.20 2.72 -19.22
C LEU A 54 7.28 3.48 -20.00
N ASP A 55 7.30 4.79 -19.83
CA ASP A 55 8.43 5.60 -20.32
C ASP A 55 9.66 5.36 -19.41
N PRO A 56 10.89 5.60 -19.89
CA PRO A 56 12.12 5.29 -19.14
C PRO A 56 12.25 6.00 -17.79
N ASP A 57 11.54 7.12 -17.61
CA ASP A 57 11.52 7.94 -16.40
C ASP A 57 10.33 7.62 -15.47
N GLU A 58 9.52 6.62 -15.80
CA GLU A 58 8.41 6.17 -14.99
C GLU A 58 8.77 4.96 -14.11
N LEU A 59 8.15 4.90 -12.94
CA LEU A 59 8.18 3.74 -12.06
C LEU A 59 6.90 2.94 -12.24
N GLY A 60 7.04 1.62 -12.21
CA GLY A 60 5.88 0.72 -12.12
C GLY A 60 5.11 0.94 -10.82
N GLU A 61 3.80 0.67 -10.86
CA GLU A 61 2.87 0.95 -9.75
C GLU A 61 3.32 0.38 -8.39
N ASN A 62 3.94 -0.80 -8.38
CA ASN A 62 4.40 -1.45 -7.15
C ASN A 62 5.64 -0.75 -6.60
N ASP A 63 6.60 -0.39 -7.46
CA ASP A 63 7.83 0.28 -7.05
C ASP A 63 7.54 1.68 -6.53
N ALA A 64 6.65 2.39 -7.21
CA ALA A 64 6.13 3.68 -6.76
C ALA A 64 5.42 3.57 -5.40
N ALA A 65 4.49 2.62 -5.25
CA ALA A 65 3.77 2.40 -4.00
C ALA A 65 4.73 2.06 -2.84
N ALA A 66 5.70 1.18 -3.06
CA ALA A 66 6.70 0.80 -2.07
C ALA A 66 7.57 2.00 -1.65
N ARG A 67 8.03 2.80 -2.61
CA ARG A 67 8.87 3.97 -2.34
C ARG A 67 8.15 4.98 -1.45
N ILE A 68 6.90 5.30 -1.78
CA ILE A 68 6.10 6.25 -1.00
C ILE A 68 5.78 5.68 0.37
N ALA A 69 5.27 4.44 0.45
CA ALA A 69 4.88 3.83 1.73
C ALA A 69 6.08 3.69 2.69
N THR A 70 7.25 3.33 2.19
CA THR A 70 8.48 3.25 2.98
C THR A 70 8.87 4.61 3.55
N ALA A 71 8.78 5.67 2.76
CA ALA A 71 9.07 7.03 3.23
C ALA A 71 8.05 7.54 4.25
N CYS A 72 6.80 7.08 4.18
CA CYS A 72 5.74 7.45 5.12
C CYS A 72 5.87 6.76 6.49
N GLN A 73 6.68 5.69 6.58
CA GLN A 73 6.79 4.86 7.78
C GLN A 73 7.47 5.61 8.93
N GLY A 74 6.76 5.76 10.05
CA GLY A 74 7.29 6.25 11.31
C GLY A 74 7.46 5.16 12.37
N MET A 75 7.66 5.59 13.62
CA MET A 75 7.80 4.66 14.75
C MET A 75 6.58 3.74 14.90
N ASN A 76 6.83 2.46 15.19
CA ASN A 76 5.82 1.43 15.40
C ASN A 76 4.84 1.24 14.22
N VAL A 77 5.30 1.51 13.00
CA VAL A 77 4.56 1.27 11.75
C VAL A 77 5.46 0.47 10.81
N LEU A 78 4.88 -0.45 10.04
CA LEU A 78 5.58 -1.26 9.05
C LEU A 78 4.88 -1.17 7.69
N ALA A 79 5.62 -0.82 6.65
CA ALA A 79 5.16 -0.94 5.27
C ALA A 79 5.23 -2.40 4.81
N ARG A 80 4.15 -2.88 4.19
CA ARG A 80 4.08 -4.20 3.56
C ARG A 80 4.50 -4.10 2.10
N ALA A 81 4.98 -5.23 1.57
CA ALA A 81 5.32 -5.34 0.15
C ALA A 81 4.12 -4.92 -0.72
N PRO A 82 4.34 -4.15 -1.78
CA PRO A 82 3.29 -3.69 -2.64
C PRO A 82 2.67 -4.86 -3.43
N PHE A 83 1.38 -4.75 -3.73
CA PHE A 83 0.69 -5.65 -4.63
C PHE A 83 -0.36 -4.88 -5.43
N THR A 84 -0.29 -4.96 -6.75
CA THR A 84 -1.21 -4.29 -7.69
C THR A 84 -1.35 -2.79 -7.42
N GLY A 85 -0.20 -2.12 -7.29
CA GLY A 85 -0.09 -0.69 -7.04
C GLY A 85 -0.51 -0.25 -5.64
N ARG A 86 -0.74 -1.18 -4.71
CA ARG A 86 -1.12 -0.88 -3.32
C ARG A 86 -0.03 -1.30 -2.35
N ALA A 87 0.38 -0.41 -1.45
CA ALA A 87 1.25 -0.72 -0.33
C ALA A 87 0.58 -0.32 0.99
N ASN A 88 0.37 -1.29 1.88
CA ASN A 88 -0.29 -1.07 3.16
C ASN A 88 0.72 -0.77 4.26
N LEU A 89 0.41 0.17 5.14
CA LEU A 89 1.12 0.41 6.39
C LEU A 89 0.31 -0.17 7.55
N ILE A 90 0.98 -0.97 8.38
CA ILE A 90 0.36 -1.62 9.54
C ILE A 90 0.99 -1.13 10.84
N ALA A 91 0.21 -1.13 11.92
CA ALA A 91 0.73 -0.91 13.26
C ALA A 91 1.62 -2.09 13.68
N ALA A 92 2.78 -1.80 14.26
CA ALA A 92 3.69 -2.79 14.83
C ALA A 92 3.44 -3.05 16.32
N ALA A 93 2.63 -2.20 16.97
CA ALA A 93 2.31 -2.27 18.38
C ALA A 93 0.88 -1.79 18.64
N ASP A 94 0.32 -2.21 19.77
CA ASP A 94 -0.90 -1.62 20.31
C ASP A 94 -0.64 -0.18 20.76
N GLY A 95 -1.52 0.75 20.41
CA GLY A 95 -1.34 2.14 20.78
C GLY A 95 -2.31 3.11 20.12
N VAL A 96 -1.88 4.36 20.02
CA VAL A 96 -2.66 5.46 19.43
C VAL A 96 -1.96 5.95 18.15
N LEU A 97 -2.69 5.98 17.04
CA LEU A 97 -2.20 6.46 15.76
C LEU A 97 -1.94 7.97 15.80
N ARG A 98 -0.75 8.38 15.38
CA ARG A 98 -0.34 9.77 15.20
C ARG A 98 -0.02 10.00 13.73
N LEU A 99 -0.55 11.10 13.20
CA LEU A 99 -0.43 11.49 11.81
C LEU A 99 0.10 12.92 11.71
N ALA A 100 0.75 13.25 10.60
CA ALA A 100 0.99 14.63 10.17
C ALA A 100 0.03 14.98 9.02
N PRO A 101 -1.18 15.52 9.31
CA PRO A 101 -2.24 15.68 8.32
C PRO A 101 -1.84 16.59 7.16
N ASP A 102 -1.08 17.66 7.42
CA ASP A 102 -0.67 18.61 6.38
C ASP A 102 0.27 17.95 5.36
N ALA A 103 1.19 17.09 5.80
CA ALA A 103 2.07 16.34 4.92
C ALA A 103 1.29 15.33 4.06
N ILE A 104 0.36 14.60 4.67
CA ILE A 104 -0.54 13.66 3.97
C ILE A 104 -1.36 14.39 2.91
N ASN A 105 -1.95 15.54 3.26
CA ASN A 105 -2.73 16.35 2.35
C ASN A 105 -1.89 16.92 1.20
N ARG A 106 -0.62 17.29 1.46
CA ARG A 106 0.30 17.74 0.40
C ARG A 106 0.65 16.61 -0.54
N ILE A 107 0.90 15.40 -0.03
CA ILE A 107 1.13 14.21 -0.88
C ILE A 107 -0.07 13.95 -1.80
N ASN A 108 -1.28 13.93 -1.25
CA ASN A 108 -2.51 13.71 -2.02
C ASN A 108 -2.83 14.81 -3.06
N ARG A 109 -2.11 15.94 -3.03
CA ARG A 109 -2.24 17.03 -4.01
C ARG A 109 -1.15 17.03 -5.08
N ILE A 110 -0.15 16.13 -4.99
CA ILE A 110 0.95 16.08 -5.96
C ILE A 110 0.46 15.64 -7.33
N ASP A 111 -0.33 14.57 -7.36
CA ASP A 111 -0.76 13.92 -8.59
C ASP A 111 -2.03 13.09 -8.33
N GLU A 112 -3.00 13.15 -9.24
CA GLU A 112 -4.26 12.42 -9.12
C GLU A 112 -4.11 10.90 -9.17
N SER A 113 -2.99 10.41 -9.72
CA SER A 113 -2.68 8.98 -9.79
C SER A 113 -2.18 8.39 -8.47
N ILE A 114 -1.94 9.24 -7.46
CA ILE A 114 -1.39 8.86 -6.15
C ILE A 114 -2.43 9.14 -5.07
N THR A 115 -2.70 8.15 -4.22
CA THR A 115 -3.54 8.34 -3.03
C THR A 115 -2.90 7.72 -1.81
N LEU A 116 -2.84 8.49 -0.73
CA LEU A 116 -2.49 8.04 0.62
C LEU A 116 -3.72 8.21 1.51
N SER A 117 -4.29 7.08 1.94
CA SER A 117 -5.43 7.04 2.85
C SER A 117 -5.00 6.53 4.21
N THR A 118 -5.56 7.09 5.28
CA THR A 118 -5.26 6.71 6.67
C THR A 118 -6.52 6.48 7.49
N LEU A 119 -6.40 5.78 8.62
CA LEU A 119 -7.40 5.89 9.69
C LEU A 119 -7.44 7.34 10.23
N PRO A 120 -8.51 7.73 10.95
CA PRO A 120 -8.56 9.03 11.62
C PRO A 120 -7.40 9.23 12.61
N PRO A 121 -6.94 10.47 12.80
CA PRO A 121 -5.92 10.77 13.81
C PRO A 121 -6.40 10.32 15.20
N PHE A 122 -5.47 9.86 16.02
CA PHE A 122 -5.71 9.39 17.38
C PHE A 122 -6.60 8.14 17.50
N SER A 123 -6.80 7.40 16.40
CA SER A 123 -7.43 6.09 16.45
C SER A 123 -6.64 5.14 17.35
N VAL A 124 -7.35 4.39 18.21
CA VAL A 124 -6.76 3.26 18.92
C VAL A 124 -6.53 2.13 17.92
N VAL A 125 -5.32 1.59 17.90
CA VAL A 125 -4.92 0.53 16.97
C VAL A 125 -4.28 -0.64 17.69
N ARG A 126 -4.42 -1.82 17.10
CA ARG A 126 -3.75 -3.06 17.54
C ARG A 126 -2.58 -3.39 16.63
N ALA A 127 -1.57 -4.07 17.16
CA ALA A 127 -0.49 -4.64 16.37
C ALA A 127 -1.08 -5.50 15.22
N GLY A 128 -0.57 -5.31 14.01
CA GLY A 128 -1.06 -5.94 12.79
C GLY A 128 -2.20 -5.21 12.08
N GLN A 129 -2.85 -4.22 12.72
CA GLN A 129 -3.94 -3.46 12.10
C GLN A 129 -3.41 -2.53 10.99
N MET A 130 -4.11 -2.49 9.85
CA MET A 130 -3.82 -1.53 8.79
C MET A 130 -4.20 -0.11 9.25
N VAL A 131 -3.23 0.81 9.20
CA VAL A 131 -3.40 2.20 9.64
C VAL A 131 -3.37 3.19 8.48
N ALA A 132 -2.74 2.81 7.37
CA ALA A 132 -2.72 3.59 6.15
C ALA A 132 -2.46 2.70 4.92
N THR A 133 -2.73 3.24 3.73
CA THR A 133 -2.45 2.57 2.46
C THR A 133 -2.09 3.61 1.40
N VAL A 134 -1.04 3.33 0.64
CA VAL A 134 -0.71 4.03 -0.60
C VAL A 134 -1.33 3.26 -1.75
N LYS A 135 -2.01 3.96 -2.66
CA LYS A 135 -2.49 3.43 -3.93
C LYS A 135 -1.93 4.27 -5.07
N ILE A 136 -1.24 3.61 -5.99
CA ILE A 136 -0.98 4.09 -7.34
C ILE A 136 -2.14 3.58 -8.21
N ILE A 137 -2.89 4.50 -8.81
CA ILE A 137 -4.14 4.22 -9.53
C ILE A 137 -3.84 3.75 -10.96
N THR A 138 -2.80 4.30 -11.58
CA THR A 138 -2.29 3.92 -12.89
C THR A 138 -1.25 2.79 -12.78
N PHE A 139 -0.85 2.22 -13.92
CA PHE A 139 0.17 1.15 -13.96
C PHE A 139 1.60 1.64 -13.69
N GLY A 140 1.81 2.96 -13.77
CA GLY A 140 3.05 3.62 -13.42
C GLY A 140 2.86 5.12 -13.30
N ILE A 141 3.85 5.79 -12.72
CA ILE A 141 3.89 7.24 -12.53
C ILE A 141 5.32 7.75 -12.79
N PRO A 142 5.51 9.04 -13.12
CA PRO A 142 6.85 9.60 -13.22
C PRO A 142 7.62 9.40 -11.91
N ALA A 143 8.88 8.96 -11.99
CA ALA A 143 9.73 8.72 -10.82
C ALA A 143 9.85 9.98 -9.95
N SER A 144 9.90 11.15 -10.58
CA SER A 144 9.94 12.46 -9.93
C SER A 144 8.75 12.71 -8.99
N ARG A 145 7.55 12.20 -9.31
CA ARG A 145 6.36 12.32 -8.45
C ARG A 145 6.48 11.44 -7.21
N ALA A 146 6.92 10.19 -7.39
CA ALA A 146 7.19 9.29 -6.27
C ALA A 146 8.27 9.87 -5.33
N ASP A 147 9.32 10.46 -5.90
CA ASP A 147 10.42 11.08 -5.16
C ASP A 147 9.97 12.33 -4.40
N GLN A 148 9.12 13.15 -5.02
CA GLN A 148 8.51 14.31 -4.37
C GLN A 148 7.65 13.88 -3.16
N CYS A 149 6.80 12.87 -3.32
CA CYS A 149 6.01 12.30 -2.23
C CYS A 149 6.92 11.78 -1.09
N ALA A 150 7.97 11.05 -1.46
CA ALA A 150 8.90 10.49 -0.50
C ALA A 150 9.70 11.56 0.25
N SER A 151 10.06 12.66 -0.42
CA SER A 151 10.72 13.81 0.22
C SER A 151 9.81 14.47 1.26
N LEU A 152 8.56 14.78 0.89
CA LEU A 152 7.59 15.37 1.83
C LEU A 152 7.35 14.49 3.05
N ALA A 153 7.27 13.17 2.86
CA ALA A 153 7.08 12.23 3.95
C ALA A 153 8.28 12.20 4.91
N ARG A 154 9.51 12.26 4.38
CA ARG A 154 10.74 12.33 5.19
C ARG A 154 10.86 13.64 5.96
N ASP A 155 10.53 14.76 5.34
CA ASP A 155 10.56 16.08 5.99
C ASP A 155 9.58 16.17 7.17
N ALA A 156 8.48 15.42 7.11
CA ALA A 156 7.48 15.31 8.17
C ALA A 156 7.80 14.27 9.26
N ALA A 157 9.06 13.81 9.34
CA ALA A 157 9.65 12.88 10.31
C ALA A 157 8.64 12.05 11.15
N GLY A 158 8.39 10.81 10.73
CA GLY A 158 7.42 9.95 11.40
C GLY A 158 5.98 10.30 11.08
N MET A 159 5.74 10.72 9.83
CA MET A 159 4.46 11.19 9.28
C MET A 159 3.28 10.29 9.66
N ILE A 160 3.50 8.97 9.71
CA ILE A 160 2.55 7.97 10.21
C ILE A 160 3.25 7.15 11.28
N SER A 161 2.85 7.30 12.54
CA SER A 161 3.46 6.60 13.66
C SER A 161 2.42 6.12 14.67
N VAL A 162 2.76 5.10 15.47
CA VAL A 162 1.92 4.66 16.58
C VAL A 162 2.63 4.97 17.90
N ALA A 163 1.95 5.75 18.75
CA ALA A 163 2.35 5.92 20.14
C ALA A 163 1.94 4.66 20.91
N ALA A 164 2.89 3.73 21.06
CA ALA A 164 2.65 2.46 21.73
C ALA A 164 2.23 2.67 23.20
N TYR A 165 1.31 1.84 23.68
CA TYR A 165 0.94 1.85 25.08
C TYR A 165 2.14 1.47 25.95
N ARG A 166 2.24 2.15 27.10
CA ARG A 166 3.24 1.82 28.11
C ARG A 166 2.53 1.05 29.21
N PRO A 167 2.94 -0.20 29.51
CA PRO A 167 2.36 -0.93 30.63
C PRO A 167 2.60 -0.12 31.91
N ARG A 168 1.56 -0.02 32.74
CA ARG A 168 1.62 0.60 34.06
C ARG A 168 1.12 -0.41 35.08
N SER A 169 1.75 -0.45 36.24
CA SER A 169 1.25 -1.22 37.36
C SER A 169 -0.04 -0.58 37.87
N ILE A 170 -1.09 -1.37 38.00
CA ILE A 170 -2.39 -0.94 38.51
C ILE A 170 -2.69 -1.78 39.76
N GLY A 171 -3.07 -1.12 40.85
CA GLY A 171 -3.60 -1.77 42.04
C GLY A 171 -5.12 -1.72 42.02
N LEU A 172 -5.78 -2.87 42.13
CA LEU A 172 -7.22 -2.95 42.34
C LEU A 172 -7.47 -3.22 43.82
N ILE A 173 -8.19 -2.33 44.50
CA ILE A 173 -8.68 -2.55 45.86
C ILE A 173 -10.17 -2.84 45.77
N GLN A 174 -10.54 -4.09 46.07
CA GLN A 174 -11.92 -4.53 46.12
C GLN A 174 -12.27 -4.85 47.57
N THR A 175 -13.24 -4.13 48.13
CA THR A 175 -13.70 -4.31 49.51
C THR A 175 -15.04 -5.05 49.53
N THR A 176 -15.30 -5.80 50.59
CA THR A 176 -16.54 -6.56 50.79
C THR A 176 -17.24 -6.11 52.06
N LEU A 177 -18.57 -6.09 52.03
CA LEU A 177 -19.40 -5.91 53.22
C LEU A 177 -19.93 -7.27 53.71
N PRO A 178 -20.24 -7.42 55.01
CA PRO A 178 -20.95 -8.60 55.51
C PRO A 178 -22.24 -8.85 54.69
N GLY A 179 -22.37 -10.05 54.11
CA GLY A 179 -23.50 -10.42 53.25
C GLY A 179 -23.32 -10.17 51.74
N SER A 180 -22.16 -9.67 51.30
CA SER A 180 -21.85 -9.54 49.86
C SER A 180 -21.81 -10.91 49.18
N LYS A 181 -22.51 -11.08 48.05
CA LYS A 181 -22.45 -12.32 47.27
C LYS A 181 -21.12 -12.42 46.52
N GLU A 182 -20.47 -13.58 46.59
CA GLU A 182 -19.17 -13.86 45.95
C GLU A 182 -19.21 -13.66 44.43
N SER A 183 -20.34 -14.00 43.79
CA SER A 183 -20.58 -13.76 42.34
C SER A 183 -20.45 -12.30 41.89
N LEU A 184 -20.44 -11.34 42.81
CA LEU A 184 -20.22 -9.92 42.48
C LEU A 184 -18.72 -9.61 42.32
N LEU A 185 -17.84 -10.47 42.80
CA LEU A 185 -16.39 -10.33 42.74
C LEU A 185 -15.78 -10.91 41.45
N ASP A 186 -16.50 -11.80 40.76
CA ASP A 186 -16.01 -12.54 39.57
C ASP A 186 -16.25 -11.82 38.23
N LYS A 187 -16.88 -10.63 38.22
CA LYS A 187 -17.24 -9.92 36.98
C LYS A 187 -16.10 -9.05 36.39
N GLY A 188 -14.85 -9.47 36.59
CA GLY A 188 -13.63 -8.78 36.12
C GLY A 188 -13.19 -9.20 34.73
#